data_AF-A0A0R1MEC1-F1
#
_entry.id   AF-A0A0R1MEC1-F1
#
_cell.length_a   1.000
_cell.length_b   1.000
_cell.length_c   1.000
_cell.angle_alpha   90.00
_cell.angle_beta   90.00
_cell.angle_gamma   90.00
#
_symmetry.space_group_name_H-M   'P 1'
#
loop_
_entity.id
_entity.type
_entity.pdbx_description
1 polymer ?
#
loop_
_entity_poly.entity_id
_entity_poly.type
_entity_poly.pdbx_seq_one_letter_code
_entity_poly.pdbx_strand_id
1 'polypeptide(L)'
;MDKKQENELLKILQLVFDDLIFEKCQNGFSIYAPNFDEALQVLNLLGSMGAYFNTGYELDKGDPLAKARFIITVIDFDRNWQDHSQDYI
;
A
#
# COMPACT_ATOMS: atom_id res chain seq x y z
N MET A 1 12.06 -2.27 5.85
CA MET A 1 11.30 -1.43 6.80
C MET A 1 11.49 -1.90 8.25
N ASP A 2 11.69 -0.98 9.21
CA ASP A 2 11.68 -1.31 10.66
C ASP A 2 10.27 -1.22 11.28
N LYS A 3 10.11 -1.71 12.51
CA LYS A 3 8.79 -1.74 13.20
C LYS A 3 8.17 -0.35 13.41
N LYS A 4 8.98 0.71 13.54
CA LYS A 4 8.48 2.06 13.78
C LYS A 4 7.90 2.62 12.49
N GLN A 5 8.63 2.49 11.38
CA GLN A 5 8.17 2.85 10.04
C GLN A 5 6.90 2.07 9.65
N GLU A 6 6.86 0.77 9.93
CA GLU A 6 5.68 -0.07 9.66
C GLU A 6 4.42 0.47 10.37
N ASN A 7 4.54 0.80 11.66
CA ASN A 7 3.43 1.35 12.45
C ASN A 7 2.99 2.73 11.97
N GLU A 8 3.93 3.54 11.47
CA GLU A 8 3.63 4.86 10.93
C GLU A 8 2.85 4.75 9.62
N LEU A 9 3.33 3.91 8.70
CA LEU A 9 2.65 3.63 7.43
C LEU A 9 1.24 3.07 7.67
N LEU A 10 1.10 2.11 8.59
CA LEU A 10 -0.19 1.55 9.00
C LEU A 10 -1.17 2.62 9.48
N LYS A 11 -0.72 3.55 10.32
CA LYS A 11 -1.57 4.64 10.81
C LYS A 11 -2.01 5.57 9.69
N ILE A 12 -1.12 5.92 8.76
CA ILE A 12 -1.45 6.77 7.62
C ILE A 12 -2.50 6.07 6.75
N LEU A 13 -2.27 4.79 6.42
CA LEU A 13 -3.18 4.01 5.59
C LEU A 13 -4.57 3.88 6.25
N GLN A 14 -4.62 3.61 7.56
CA GLN A 14 -5.88 3.53 8.31
C GLN A 14 -6.61 4.88 8.46
N LEU A 15 -5.92 6.01 8.29
CA LEU A 15 -6.56 7.34 8.30
C LEU A 15 -7.16 7.72 6.95
N VAL A 16 -6.64 7.14 5.86
CA VAL A 16 -7.02 7.48 4.49
C VAL A 16 -7.99 6.46 3.90
N PHE A 17 -7.94 5.20 4.36
CA PHE A 17 -8.71 4.10 3.79
C PHE A 17 -9.41 3.27 4.86
N ASP A 18 -10.71 3.03 4.67
CA ASP A 18 -11.55 2.30 5.62
C ASP A 18 -11.55 0.77 5.38
N ASP A 19 -11.42 0.33 4.12
CA ASP A 19 -11.69 -1.06 3.70
C ASP A 19 -10.44 -1.84 3.25
N LEU A 20 -9.22 -1.34 3.55
CA LEU A 20 -7.99 -2.05 3.21
C LEU A 20 -7.70 -3.20 4.17
N ILE A 21 -7.31 -4.34 3.60
CA ILE A 21 -6.77 -5.46 4.37
C ILE A 21 -5.25 -5.40 4.32
N PHE A 22 -4.64 -5.81 5.43
CA PHE A 22 -3.24 -5.63 5.72
C PHE A 22 -2.61 -6.94 6.19
N GLU A 23 -1.47 -7.32 5.63
CA GLU A 23 -0.74 -8.51 6.03
C GLU A 23 0.76 -8.25 6.12
N LYS A 24 1.35 -8.69 7.23
CA LYS A 24 2.81 -8.62 7.41
C LYS A 24 3.48 -9.74 6.63
N CYS A 25 4.51 -9.40 5.86
CA CYS A 25 5.32 -10.38 5.11
C CYS A 25 6.77 -10.33 5.59
N GLN A 26 7.59 -11.30 5.15
CA GLN A 26 8.98 -11.44 5.59
C GLN A 26 9.84 -10.18 5.37
N ASN A 27 9.61 -9.48 4.25
CA ASN A 27 10.44 -8.36 3.82
C ASN A 27 9.68 -7.02 3.76
N GLY A 28 8.49 -6.95 4.36
CA GLY A 28 7.64 -5.79 4.20
C GLY A 28 6.19 -6.02 4.62
N PHE A 29 5.29 -5.32 3.96
CA PHE A 29 3.89 -5.26 4.33
C PHE A 29 3.01 -5.21 3.08
N SER A 30 2.05 -6.13 3.00
CA SER A 30 1.11 -6.23 1.88
C SER A 30 -0.20 -5.54 2.20
N ILE A 31 -0.64 -4.72 1.27
CA ILE A 31 -1.91 -4.00 1.26
C ILE A 31 -2.79 -4.65 0.19
N TYR A 32 -3.99 -5.05 0.57
CA TYR A 32 -4.97 -5.63 -0.34
C TYR A 32 -6.08 -4.61 -0.59
N ALA A 33 -6.09 -4.06 -1.80
CA ALA A 33 -7.13 -3.15 -2.25
C ALA A 33 -8.25 -3.93 -2.98
N PRO A 34 -9.53 -3.71 -2.63
CA PRO A 34 -10.68 -4.43 -3.16
C PRO A 34 -11.06 -4.01 -4.59
N ASN A 35 -10.54 -2.89 -5.08
CA ASN A 35 -10.78 -2.37 -6.43
C ASN A 35 -9.59 -1.53 -6.91
N PHE A 36 -9.61 -1.17 -8.19
CA PHE A 36 -8.53 -0.43 -8.84
C PHE A 36 -8.41 1.02 -8.34
N ASP A 37 -9.52 1.67 -8.01
CA ASP A 37 -9.52 3.07 -7.56
C ASP A 37 -8.80 3.21 -6.21
N GLU A 38 -9.08 2.30 -5.28
CA GLU A 38 -8.37 2.23 -4.00
C GLU A 38 -6.89 1.87 -4.21
N ALA A 39 -6.60 0.92 -5.11
CA ALA A 39 -5.22 0.59 -5.44
C ALA A 39 -4.46 1.81 -5.98
N LEU A 40 -5.07 2.60 -6.86
CA LEU A 40 -4.47 3.81 -7.43
C LEU A 40 -4.22 4.88 -6.35
N GLN A 41 -5.15 5.07 -5.42
CA GLN A 41 -4.97 5.99 -4.31
C GLN A 41 -3.81 5.56 -3.39
N VAL A 42 -3.71 4.26 -3.08
CA VAL A 42 -2.58 3.72 -2.32
C VAL A 42 -1.26 3.95 -3.07
N LEU A 43 -1.23 3.69 -4.37
CA LEU A 43 -0.04 3.91 -5.20
C LEU A 43 0.38 5.39 -5.24
N ASN A 44 -0.58 6.31 -5.33
CA ASN A 44 -0.29 7.76 -5.29
C ASN A 44 0.31 8.17 -3.95
N LEU A 45 -0.28 7.71 -2.84
CA LEU A 45 0.27 7.95 -1.50
C LEU A 45 1.70 7.41 -1.39
N LEU A 46 1.91 6.15 -1.78
CA LEU A 46 3.23 5.51 -1.72
C LEU A 46 4.26 6.19 -2.62
N GLY A 47 3.87 6.61 -3.83
CA GLY A 47 4.73 7.37 -4.73
C GLY A 47 5.15 8.71 -4.12
N SER A 48 4.22 9.38 -3.44
CA SER A 48 4.47 10.63 -2.70
C SER A 48 5.44 10.45 -1.52
N MET A 49 5.52 9.23 -0.99
CA MET A 49 6.44 8.84 0.10
C MET A 49 7.80 8.34 -0.40
N GLY A 50 8.03 8.29 -1.72
CA GLY A 50 9.23 7.64 -2.29
C GLY A 50 9.33 6.16 -1.90
N ALA A 51 8.21 5.46 -1.81
CA ALA A 51 8.18 4.08 -1.35
C ALA A 51 8.69 3.09 -2.42
N TYR A 52 9.39 2.06 -1.95
CA TYR A 52 9.79 0.89 -2.72
C TYR A 52 8.75 -0.21 -2.52
N PHE A 53 8.04 -0.58 -3.58
CA PHE A 53 6.98 -1.58 -3.51
C PHE A 53 6.88 -2.43 -4.78
N ASN A 54 6.27 -3.60 -4.64
CA ASN A 54 5.84 -4.45 -5.75
C ASN A 54 4.32 -4.46 -5.84
N THR A 55 3.79 -4.68 -7.04
CA THR A 55 2.35 -4.81 -7.27
C THR A 55 2.01 -6.19 -7.84
N GLY A 56 0.81 -6.65 -7.54
CA GLY A 56 0.26 -7.89 -8.04
C GLY A 56 -1.26 -7.84 -8.04
N TYR A 57 -1.88 -8.90 -8.54
CA TYR A 57 -3.32 -9.11 -8.45
C TYR A 57 -3.60 -10.56 -8.12
N GLU A 58 -4.63 -10.79 -7.31
CA GLU A 58 -5.14 -12.12 -7.04
C GLU A 58 -6.60 -12.19 -7.50
N LEU A 59 -6.89 -13.26 -8.23
CA LEU A 59 -8.24 -13.68 -8.56
C LEU A 59 -8.49 -14.92 -7.72
N ASP A 60 -9.50 -14.89 -6.86
CA ASP A 60 -9.92 -16.10 -6.18
C ASP A 60 -10.48 -17.05 -7.23
N LYS A 61 -9.74 -18.14 -7.51
CA LYS A 61 -10.07 -19.08 -8.58
C LYS A 61 -11.30 -19.94 -8.22
N GLY A 62 -11.75 -19.92 -6.97
CA GLY A 62 -12.85 -20.74 -6.47
C GLY A 62 -14.23 -20.09 -6.49
N ASP A 63 -14.31 -18.76 -6.61
CA ASP A 63 -15.57 -18.02 -6.54
C ASP A 63 -15.74 -17.11 -7.77
N PRO A 64 -16.72 -17.39 -8.66
CA PRO A 64 -17.03 -16.55 -9.82
C PRO A 64 -17.42 -15.11 -9.50
N LEU A 65 -17.82 -14.83 -8.25
CA LEU A 65 -18.21 -13.51 -7.76
C LEU A 65 -17.11 -12.84 -6.95
N ALA A 66 -15.97 -13.50 -6.71
CA ALA A 66 -14.87 -12.90 -5.99
C ALA A 66 -14.30 -11.72 -6.79
N LYS A 67 -14.34 -10.55 -6.15
CA LYS A 67 -13.70 -9.34 -6.69
C LYS A 67 -12.19 -9.56 -6.73
N ALA A 68 -11.58 -9.22 -7.86
CA ALA A 68 -10.13 -9.17 -7.99
C ALA A 68 -9.55 -8.27 -6.88
N ARG A 69 -8.53 -8.76 -6.17
CA ARG A 69 -7.82 -7.96 -5.18
C ARG A 69 -6.48 -7.52 -5.75
N PHE A 70 -6.21 -6.23 -5.66
CA PHE A 70 -4.89 -5.69 -5.99
C PHE A 70 -4.02 -5.79 -4.76
N ILE A 71 -2.81 -6.31 -4.94
CA ILE A 71 -1.85 -6.53 -3.86
C ILE A 71 -0.71 -5.55 -4.06
N ILE A 72 -0.39 -4.78 -3.03
CA ILE A 72 0.73 -3.84 -3.03
C ILE A 72 1.62 -4.20 -1.84
N THR A 73 2.81 -4.72 -2.11
CA THR A 73 3.77 -5.11 -1.07
C THR A 73 4.84 -4.03 -0.93
N VAL A 74 4.77 -3.29 0.18
CA VAL A 74 5.70 -2.21 0.54
C VAL A 74 6.91 -2.77 1.26
N ILE A 75 8.11 -2.46 0.76
CA ILE A 75 9.40 -2.96 1.26
C ILE A 75 10.07 -1.91 2.16
N ASP A 76 10.07 -0.67 1.70
CA ASP A 76 10.62 0.48 2.43
C ASP A 76 10.03 1.80 1.89
N PHE A 77 10.24 2.90 2.60
CA PHE A 77 9.89 4.25 2.15
C PHE A 77 10.79 5.30 2.79
N ASP A 78 10.83 6.49 2.18
CA ASP A 78 11.65 7.58 2.68
C ASP A 78 11.09 8.11 4.01
N ARG A 79 11.89 8.11 5.07
CA ARG A 79 11.47 8.56 6.41
C ARG A 79 11.23 10.06 6.49
N ASN A 80 11.87 10.82 5.60
CA ASN A 80 11.77 12.28 5.57
C ASN A 80 10.86 12.76 4.43
N TRP A 81 9.99 11.89 3.92
CA TRP A 81 9.11 12.19 2.79
C TRP A 81 8.25 13.45 2.99
N GLN A 82 7.92 13.80 4.24
CA GLN A 82 7.16 15.00 4.58
C GLN A 82 7.96 16.29 4.34
N ASP A 83 9.29 16.22 4.36
CA ASP A 83 10.18 17.36 4.16
C ASP A 83 10.47 17.60 2.66
N HIS A 84 10.04 16.70 1.79
CA HIS A 84 10.29 16.78 0.35
C HIS A 84 9.13 17.53 -0.32
N SER A 85 9.42 18.56 -1.13
CA SER A 85 8.36 19.22 -1.89
C SER A 85 7.79 18.23 -2.89
N GLN A 86 6.47 18.03 -2.84
CA GLN A 86 5.74 17.23 -3.82
C GLN A 86 5.42 18.07 -5.06
N ASP A 87 6.44 18.75 -5.59
CA ASP A 87 6.31 19.49 -6.84
C ASP A 87 6.23 18.47 -7.97
N TYR A 88 5.01 18.14 -8.39
CA TYR A 88 4.76 17.39 -9.61
C TYR A 88 5.26 18.23 -10.80
N ILE A 89 6.40 17.84 -11.38
CA ILE A 89 6.93 18.41 -12.63
C ILE A 89 6.02 18.00 -13.79
#